data_AF-A0A2D7BY43-F1
#
_entry.id   AF-A0A2D7BY43-F1
#
_cell.length_a   1.000
_cell.length_b   1.000
_cell.length_c   1.000
_cell.angle_alpha   90.00
_cell.angle_beta   90.00
_cell.angle_gamma   90.00
#
_symmetry.space_group_name_H-M   'P 1'
#
loop_
_entity.id
_entity.type
_entity.pdbx_description
1 polymer ?
#
loop_
_entity_poly.entity_id
_entity_poly.type
_entity_poly.pdbx_seq_one_letter_code
_entity_poly.pdbx_strand_id
1 'polypeptide(L)' 'HDVYFIDIVSDSLLVFEGEGGKRGAAEGPFKLREGMNRFLSGVDVTFRRDHDSKRPRINKQSSRKDREQRAKGDFYSFDS' A
#
# COMPACT_ATOMS: atom_id res chain seq x y z
N HIS A 1 4.62 10.57 -6.83
CA HIS A 1 4.15 9.32 -6.19
C HIS A 1 2.63 9.27 -6.25
N ASP A 2 2.08 9.04 -7.45
CA ASP A 2 0.65 8.84 -7.61
C ASP A 2 0.35 7.35 -7.44
N VAL A 3 -0.02 6.95 -6.23
CA VAL A 3 -0.35 5.55 -5.91
C VAL A 3 -1.50 5.04 -6.78
N TYR A 4 -2.38 5.93 -7.24
CA TYR A 4 -3.48 5.57 -8.14
C TYR A 4 -2.97 5.26 -9.55
N PHE A 5 -2.01 6.05 -10.07
CA PHE A 5 -1.37 5.73 -11.34
C PHE A 5 -0.68 4.37 -11.28
N ILE A 6 0.05 4.08 -10.19
CA ILE A 6 0.73 2.80 -9.99
C ILE A 6 -0.27 1.63 -9.96
N ASP A 7 -1.39 1.76 -9.24
CA ASP A 7 -2.47 0.77 -9.20
C ASP A 7 -3.02 0.43 -10.59
N ILE A 8 -3.15 1.42 -11.48
CA ILE A 8 -3.73 1.22 -12.80
C ILE A 8 -2.77 0.52 -13.77
N VAL A 9 -1.48 0.89 -13.75
CA VAL A 9 -0.55 0.53 -14.82
C VAL A 9 0.39 -0.64 -14.48
N SER A 10 0.44 -1.05 -13.21
CA SER A 10 1.51 -1.95 -12.73
C SER A 10 0.97 -3.32 -12.34
N ASP A 11 1.53 -4.37 -12.93
CA ASP A 11 1.29 -5.76 -12.51
C ASP A 11 2.24 -6.21 -11.38
N SER A 12 3.44 -5.61 -11.34
CA SER A 12 4.50 -5.94 -10.39
C SER A 12 5.27 -4.70 -9.94
N LEU A 13 5.88 -4.78 -8.75
CA LEU A 13 6.60 -3.68 -8.12
C LEU A 13 7.94 -4.13 -7.54
N LEU A 14 8.95 -3.26 -7.67
CA LEU A 14 10.14 -3.27 -6.83
C LEU A 14 9.93 -2.29 -5.68
N VAL A 15 10.08 -2.76 -4.44
CA VAL A 15 9.91 -1.94 -3.24
C VAL A 15 11.28 -1.53 -2.74
N PHE A 16 11.47 -0.23 -2.54
CA PHE A 16 12.69 0.32 -1.96
C PHE A 16 12.48 0.58 -0.48
N GLU A 17 13.38 0.05 0.36
CA GLU A 17 13.36 0.22 1.81
C GLU A 17 14.73 0.68 2.30
N GLY A 18 14.75 1.37 3.45
CA GLY A 18 15.99 1.83 4.06
C GLY A 18 15.87 3.19 4.72
N GLU A 19 17.00 3.87 4.86
CA GLU A 19 17.11 5.18 5.50
C GLU A 19 17.65 6.21 4.52
N GLY A 20 16.87 7.27 4.29
CA GLY A 20 17.19 8.34 3.35
C GLY A 20 18.56 8.95 3.59
N GLY A 21 19.39 9.03 2.55
CA GLY A 21 20.74 9.58 2.63
C GLY A 21 21.78 8.66 3.28
N LYS A 22 21.42 7.43 3.67
CA LYS A 22 22.36 6.48 4.29
C LYS A 22 22.44 5.14 3.57
N ARG A 23 21.32 4.41 3.46
CA ARG A 23 21.28 3.06 2.88
C ARG A 23 19.91 2.75 2.32
N GLY A 24 19.86 2.01 1.22
CA GLY A 24 18.64 1.51 0.60
C GLY A 24 18.84 0.09 0.07
N ALA A 25 17.78 -0.70 0.12
CA ALA A 25 17.68 -2.01 -0.52
C ALA A 25 16.46 -2.00 -1.45
N ALA A 26 16.59 -2.61 -2.62
CA ALA A 26 15.49 -2.84 -3.54
C ALA A 26 15.10 -4.32 -3.46
N GLU A 27 13.83 -4.60 -3.19
CA GLU A 27 13.29 -5.95 -3.11
C GLU A 27 12.19 -6.17 -4.14
N GLY A 28 12.11 -7.39 -4.68
CA GLY A 28 11.12 -7.80 -5.67
C GLY A 28 11.73 -8.58 -6.84
N PRO A 29 11.01 -8.69 -7.98
CA PRO A 29 9.69 -8.10 -8.24
C PRO A 29 8.57 -8.81 -7.48
N PHE A 30 7.72 -8.04 -6.79
CA PHE A 30 6.51 -8.54 -6.14
C PHE A 30 5.29 -8.32 -7.02
N LYS A 31 4.23 -9.12 -6.82
CA LYS A 31 2.91 -8.76 -7.38
C LYS A 31 2.43 -7.44 -6.79
N LEU A 32 1.63 -6.68 -7.53
CA LEU A 32 1.10 -5.38 -7.10
C LEU A 32 0.59 -5.38 -5.64
N ARG A 33 -0.29 -6.34 -5.30
CA ARG A 33 -0.87 -6.42 -3.94
C ARG A 33 0.20 -6.57 -2.86
N GLU A 34 1.14 -7.48 -3.06
CA GLU A 34 2.18 -7.79 -2.09
C GLU A 34 3.16 -6.63 -1.94
N GLY A 35 3.62 -6.08 -3.07
CA GLY A 35 4.52 -4.93 -3.10
C GLY A 35 3.89 -3.69 -2.46
N MET A 36 2.63 -3.39 -2.79
CA MET A 36 1.90 -2.27 -2.17
C MET A 36 1.66 -2.50 -0.69
N ASN A 37 1.29 -3.71 -0.27
CA ASN A 37 1.08 -4.00 1.15
C ASN A 37 2.38 -3.80 1.95
N ARG A 38 3.51 -4.28 1.41
CA ARG A 38 4.83 -4.08 2.02
C ARG A 38 5.20 -2.61 2.09
N PHE A 39 5.13 -1.89 0.96
CA PHE A 39 5.42 -0.46 0.89
C PHE A 39 4.58 0.34 1.89
N LEU A 40 3.26 0.12 1.91
CA LEU A 40 2.32 0.85 2.76
C LEU A 40 2.51 0.54 4.25
N SER A 41 2.88 -0.69 4.59
CA SER A 41 3.25 -1.05 5.96
C SER A 41 4.49 -0.30 6.45
N GLY A 42 5.49 -0.11 5.58
CA GLY A 42 6.73 0.61 5.91
C GLY A 42 6.53 2.11 6.13
N VAL A 43 5.51 2.70 5.51
CA VAL A 43 5.14 4.13 5.68
C VAL A 43 3.99 4.35 6.66
N ASP A 44 3.55 3.29 7.35
CA ASP A 44 2.47 3.33 8.36
C ASP A 44 1.13 3.87 7.84
N VAL A 45 0.72 3.48 6.63
CA VAL A 45 -0.54 3.94 5.99
C VAL A 45 -1.36 2.76 5.50
N THR A 46 -2.70 2.86 5.56
CA THR A 46 -3.59 1.86 4.96
C THR A 46 -4.49 2.45 3.87
N PHE A 47 -4.77 1.65 2.86
CA PHE A 47 -5.62 1.97 1.72
C PHE A 47 -6.80 1.00 1.62
N ARG A 48 -7.97 1.55 1.28
CA ARG A 48 -9.20 0.80 0.97
C ARG A 48 -9.66 1.09 -0.45
N ARG A 49 -10.48 0.21 -1.05
CA ARG A 49 -11.20 0.56 -2.27
C ARG A 49 -12.53 1.21 -1.95
N ASP A 50 -12.83 2.28 -2.66
CA ASP A 50 -14.13 2.90 -2.65
C ASP A 50 -15.16 1.95 -3.31
N HIS A 51 -16.34 1.79 -2.72
CA HIS A 51 -17.32 0.80 -3.18
C HIS A 51 -17.80 1.09 -4.61
N ASP A 52 -18.04 2.36 -4.92
CA ASP A 52 -18.64 2.79 -6.18
C ASP A 52 -17.60 2.97 -7.27
N SER A 53 -16.51 3.70 -6.96
CA SER A 53 -15.50 4.04 -7.97
C SER A 53 -14.37 3.02 -8.08
N LYS A 54 -14.27 2.06 -7.15
CA LYS A 54 -13.14 1.12 -6.99
C LYS A 54 -11.78 1.78 -6.79
N ARG A 55 -11.77 3.10 -6.60
CA ARG A 55 -10.55 3.88 -6.45
C ARG A 55 -9.90 3.58 -5.09
N PRO A 56 -8.59 3.38 -5.04
CA PRO A 56 -7.85 3.30 -3.79
C PRO A 56 -7.95 4.65 -3.05
N ARG A 57 -8.34 4.59 -1.78
CA ARG A 57 -8.49 5.74 -0.88
C ARG A 57 -7.71 5.47 0.40
N ILE A 58 -6.94 6.48 0.83
CA ILE A 58 -6.26 6.44 2.12
C ILE A 58 -7.28 6.41 3.28
N ASN A 59 -7.01 5.59 4.28
CA ASN A 59 -7.75 5.66 5.55
C ASN A 59 -7.20 6.79 6.42
N LYS A 60 -8.09 7.43 7.18
CA LYS A 60 -7.64 8.31 8.28
C LYS A 60 -6.98 7.43 9.34
N GLN A 61 -5.82 7.84 9.83
CA GLN A 61 -5.09 7.14 10.88
C GLN A 61 -5.99 6.91 12.10
N SER A 62 -5.90 5.72 12.69
CA SER A 62 -6.69 5.30 13.86
C SER A 62 -8.21 5.22 13.64
N SER A 63 -8.70 5.46 12.43
CA SER A 63 -10.11 5.19 12.10
C SER A 63 -10.44 3.71 12.32
N ARG A 64 -11.74 3.40 12.44
CA ARG A 64 -12.17 2.00 12.63
C ARG A 64 -11.63 1.08 11.52
N LYS A 65 -11.76 1.50 10.27
CA LYS A 65 -11.27 0.74 9.10
C LYS A 65 -9.75 0.61 9.08
N ASP A 66 -9.01 1.67 9.44
CA ASP A 66 -7.54 1.62 9.54
C ASP A 66 -7.09 0.58 10.58
N ARG A 67 -7.70 0.58 11.76
CA ARG A 67 -7.38 -0.37 12.83
C ARG A 67 -7.72 -1.82 12.43
N GLU A 68 -8.87 -2.03 11.81
CA GLU A 68 -9.29 -3.35 11.31
C GLU A 68 -8.33 -3.90 10.25
N GLN A 69 -7.90 -3.06 9.30
CA GLN A 69 -6.95 -3.45 8.26
C GLN A 69 -5.56 -3.77 8.82
N ARG A 70 -5.04 -2.92 9.72
CA ARG A 70 -3.76 -3.15 10.41
C ARG A 70 -3.75 -4.45 11.20
N ALA A 71 -4.83 -4.73 11.94
CA ALA A 71 -4.96 -5.98 12.70
C ALA A 71 -4.92 -7.23 11.80
N LYS A 72 -5.32 -7.10 10.53
CA LYS A 72 -5.27 -8.15 9.51
C LYS A 72 -3.97 -8.15 8.69
N GLY A 73 -3.11 -7.15 8.85
CA GLY A 73 -1.94 -6.92 7.98
C GLY A 73 -2.30 -6.55 6.53
N ASP A 74 -3.53 -6.06 6.29
CA ASP A 74 -4.07 -5.70 4.97
C ASP A 74 -4.00 -4.18 4.74
N PHE A 75 -2.79 -3.67 4.56
CA PHE A 75 -2.51 -2.26 4.28
C PHE A 75 -2.96 -1.83 2.87
N TYR A 76 -3.12 -2.80 1.96
CA TYR A 76 -3.60 -2.58 0.60
C TYR A 76 -4.80 -3.47 0.28
N SER A 77 -5.98 -3.03 0.71
CA SER A 77 -7.20 -3.82 0.62
C SER A 77 -7.86 -3.73 -0.75
N PHE A 78 -8.24 -4.87 -1.32
CA PHE A 78 -9.07 -4.97 -2.52
C PHE A 78 -10.57 -5.05 -2.21
N ASP A 79 -10.91 -5.30 -0.95
CA ASP A 79 -12.30 -5.44 -0.52
C ASP A 79 -12.96 -4.05 -0.43
N SER A 80 -14.23 -4.00 -0.83
CA SER A 80 -15.06 -2.79 -0.84
C SER A 80 -15.82 -2.64 0.49
#